data_AF-F3GMF2-F1
#
_entry.id   AF-F3GMF2-F1
#
_cell.length_a   1.000
_cell.length_b   1.000
_cell.length_c   1.000
_cell.angle_alpha   90.00
_cell.angle_beta   90.00
_cell.angle_gamma   90.00
#
_symmetry.space_group_name_H-M   'P 1'
#
loop_
_entity.id
_entity.type
_entity.pdbx_description
1 polymer ?
#
loop_
_entity_poly.entity_id
_entity_poly.type
_entity_poly.pdbx_seq_one_letter_code
_entity_poly.pdbx_strand_id
1 'polypeptide(L)'
;LVMGSLYNSQNTPPWSLPANKTQSGFLTRSAKGDGGTANFFRFEDKAGAEQVIMHAERNMDTEIELDETHDVGNNRSVTVGGKNTEIIQNDALLKVEQGSLTITVDKQSIDITAMTG
;
A
#
# COMPACT_ATOMS: atom_id res chain seq x y z
N LEU A 1 10.36 -11.65 35.18
CA LEU A 1 9.10 -11.54 34.39
C LEU A 1 8.91 -10.08 34.01
N VAL A 2 8.72 -9.77 32.73
CA VAL A 2 8.38 -8.42 32.24
C VAL A 2 6.98 -8.51 31.62
N MET A 3 6.08 -7.59 32.01
CA MET A 3 4.64 -7.66 31.68
C MET A 3 4.19 -6.58 30.69
N GLY A 4 5.05 -5.61 30.36
CA GLY A 4 4.71 -4.54 29.43
C GLY A 4 5.82 -3.51 29.26
N SER A 5 5.66 -2.65 28.26
CA SER A 5 6.48 -1.47 28.00
C SER A 5 5.60 -0.23 27.96
N LEU A 6 6.17 0.92 28.36
CA LEU A 6 5.48 2.20 28.40
C LEU A 6 6.31 3.25 27.68
N TYR A 7 5.65 4.11 26.90
CA TYR A 7 6.30 5.29 26.34
C TYR A 7 6.65 6.29 27.45
N ASN A 8 7.72 7.05 27.22
CA ASN A 8 8.21 8.09 28.13
C ASN A 8 8.89 9.20 27.32
N SER A 9 9.51 10.18 28.00
CA SER A 9 10.16 11.32 27.33
C SER A 9 11.36 10.94 26.45
N GLN A 10 12.01 9.80 26.72
CA GLN A 10 13.12 9.29 25.90
C GLN A 10 12.63 8.32 24.81
N ASN A 11 11.59 7.53 25.11
CA ASN A 11 10.96 6.58 24.22
C ASN A 11 9.55 7.09 23.90
N THR A 12 9.48 8.08 23.02
CA THR A 12 8.20 8.71 22.67
C THR A 12 7.33 7.76 21.84
N PRO A 13 6.00 7.97 21.83
CA PRO A 13 5.11 7.26 20.92
C PRO A 13 5.54 7.43 19.45
N PRO A 14 5.28 6.44 18.57
CA PRO A 14 5.68 6.47 17.17
C PRO A 14 4.98 7.59 16.38
N TRP A 15 3.77 7.98 16.79
CA TRP A 15 3.04 9.11 16.21
C TRP A 15 2.98 10.25 17.22
N SER A 16 3.30 11.47 16.78
CA SER A 16 3.38 12.62 17.67
C SER A 16 2.02 12.97 18.26
N LEU A 17 1.98 13.10 19.59
CA LEU A 17 0.80 13.48 20.34
C LEU A 17 0.87 14.96 20.77
N PRO A 18 -0.29 15.65 20.87
CA PRO A 18 -1.65 15.15 20.68
C PRO A 18 -2.16 15.20 19.22
N ALA A 19 -1.35 15.70 18.28
CA ALA A 19 -1.77 15.96 16.90
C ALA A 19 -2.31 14.71 16.18
N ASN A 20 -1.69 13.55 16.39
CA ASN A 20 -2.03 12.29 15.73
C ASN A 20 -2.76 11.31 16.68
N LYS A 21 -3.61 11.83 17.56
CA LYS A 21 -4.34 11.02 18.57
C LYS A 21 -5.28 9.96 17.98
N THR A 22 -5.61 10.05 16.70
CA THR A 22 -6.46 9.10 15.95
C THR A 22 -5.63 8.09 15.14
N GLN A 23 -4.30 8.12 15.23
CA GLN A 23 -3.43 7.14 14.58
C GLN A 23 -3.09 6.00 15.53
N SER A 24 -3.08 4.78 15.00
CA SER A 24 -2.71 3.54 15.71
C SER A 24 -2.00 2.56 14.78
N GLY A 25 -1.39 1.49 15.32
CA GLY A 25 -0.70 0.48 14.53
C GLY A 25 0.60 -0.06 15.12
N PHE A 26 1.49 -0.51 14.24
CA PHE A 26 2.78 -1.10 14.59
C PHE A 26 3.90 -0.39 13.82
N LEU A 27 4.96 0.01 14.52
CA LEU A 27 6.19 0.52 13.93
C LEU A 27 7.37 -0.26 14.48
N THR A 28 8.18 -0.80 13.58
CA THR A 28 9.45 -1.45 13.91
C THR A 28 10.61 -0.69 13.27
N ARG A 29 11.80 -0.84 13.83
CA ARG A 29 13.03 -0.24 13.29
C ARG A 29 14.02 -1.33 12.92
N SER A 30 14.79 -1.08 11.87
CA SER A 30 15.93 -1.92 11.54
C SER A 30 16.89 -2.02 12.73
N ALA A 31 17.40 -3.21 13.01
CA ALA A 31 18.37 -3.40 14.09
C ALA A 31 19.65 -2.62 13.75
N LYS A 32 20.02 -1.65 14.61
CA LYS A 32 21.10 -0.65 14.38
C LYS A 32 20.80 0.40 13.30
N GLY A 33 19.55 0.48 12.84
CA GLY A 33 19.10 1.56 11.98
C GLY A 33 18.83 2.85 12.76
N ASP A 34 18.47 3.91 12.04
CA ASP A 34 18.08 5.20 12.62
C ASP A 34 16.55 5.39 12.57
N GLY A 35 16.09 6.62 12.77
CA GLY A 35 14.66 6.94 12.72
C GLY A 35 14.04 6.84 11.32
N GLY A 36 14.85 6.80 10.26
CA GLY A 36 14.40 6.72 8.87
C GLY A 36 14.22 5.29 8.36
N THR A 37 14.85 4.30 9.00
CA THR A 37 14.77 2.89 8.57
C THR A 37 13.71 2.12 9.36
N ALA A 38 12.51 1.95 8.81
CA ALA A 38 11.37 1.42 9.56
C ALA A 38 10.40 0.60 8.70
N ASN A 39 9.77 -0.41 9.29
CA ASN A 39 8.55 -1.01 8.73
C ASN A 39 7.36 -0.55 9.56
N PHE A 40 6.24 -0.21 8.93
CA PHE A 40 5.04 0.15 9.67
C PHE A 40 3.75 -0.29 9.00
N PHE A 41 2.77 -0.58 9.84
CA PHE A 41 1.37 -0.74 9.47
C PHE A 41 0.55 0.18 10.36
N ARG A 42 -0.15 1.16 9.76
CA ARG A 42 -0.82 2.24 10.49
C ARG A 42 -2.25 2.44 10.01
N PHE A 43 -3.12 2.66 10.98
CA PHE A 43 -4.50 3.11 10.81
C PHE A 43 -4.61 4.59 11.21
N GLU A 44 -5.38 5.36 10.45
CA GLU A 44 -5.83 6.71 10.76
C GLU A 44 -7.36 6.67 10.81
N ASP A 45 -7.93 6.97 11.97
CA ASP A 45 -9.38 6.93 12.23
C ASP A 45 -10.01 8.34 12.28
N LYS A 46 -9.33 9.35 11.74
CA LYS A 46 -9.89 10.69 11.61
C LYS A 46 -11.03 10.69 10.59
N ALA A 47 -12.23 10.99 11.06
CA ALA A 47 -13.43 11.05 10.24
C ALA A 47 -13.26 11.88 8.96
N GLY A 48 -13.54 11.28 7.80
CA GLY A 48 -13.41 11.88 6.47
C GLY A 48 -11.98 11.97 5.95
N ALA A 49 -11.02 11.40 6.65
CA ALA A 49 -9.61 11.32 6.29
C ALA A 49 -9.00 9.96 6.70
N GLU A 50 -9.83 8.92 6.77
CA GLU A 50 -9.44 7.59 7.19
C GLU A 50 -8.38 7.02 6.23
N GLN A 51 -7.40 6.31 6.79
CA GLN A 51 -6.35 5.70 5.98
C GLN A 51 -5.81 4.45 6.65
N VAL A 52 -5.52 3.45 5.81
CA VAL A 52 -4.63 2.34 6.16
C VAL A 52 -3.40 2.43 5.27
N ILE A 53 -2.21 2.32 5.87
CA ILE A 53 -0.95 2.30 5.14
C ILE A 53 -0.07 1.15 5.64
N MET A 54 0.50 0.41 4.70
CA MET A 54 1.55 -0.58 4.93
C MET A 54 2.82 -0.11 4.23
N HIS A 55 3.92 -0.07 4.97
CA HIS A 55 5.22 0.34 4.48
C HIS A 55 6.27 -0.69 4.87
N ALA A 56 6.99 -1.17 3.85
CA ALA A 56 8.15 -2.04 4.01
C ALA A 56 9.42 -1.28 3.65
N GLU A 57 10.41 -1.31 4.53
CA GLU A 57 11.71 -0.62 4.33
C GLU A 57 12.49 -1.18 3.14
N ARG A 58 12.34 -2.49 2.87
CA ARG A 58 13.17 -3.19 1.87
C ARG A 58 12.34 -4.02 0.90
N ASN A 59 11.91 -5.19 1.35
CA ASN A 59 11.12 -6.12 0.55
C ASN A 59 9.75 -6.30 1.21
N MET A 60 8.71 -6.43 0.40
CA MET A 60 7.38 -6.85 0.83
C MET A 60 7.00 -8.07 -0.01
N ASP A 61 6.82 -9.20 0.65
CA ASP A 61 6.34 -10.44 0.05
C ASP A 61 4.91 -10.70 0.52
N THR A 62 4.02 -11.03 -0.40
CA THR A 62 2.60 -11.31 -0.14
C THR A 62 2.26 -12.66 -0.76
N GLU A 63 1.75 -13.60 0.05
CA GLU A 63 1.41 -14.97 -0.35
C GLU A 63 -0.03 -15.29 0.08
N ILE A 64 -0.82 -15.80 -0.86
CA ILE A 64 -2.20 -16.21 -0.67
C ILE A 64 -2.37 -17.62 -1.22
N GLU A 65 -2.74 -18.56 -0.36
CA GLU A 65 -2.81 -20.00 -0.70
C GLU A 65 -4.08 -20.41 -1.46
N LEU A 66 -5.07 -19.52 -1.53
CA LEU A 66 -6.37 -19.84 -2.14
C LEU A 66 -6.87 -18.68 -3.01
N ASP A 67 -7.65 -17.77 -2.43
CA ASP A 67 -8.34 -16.71 -3.17
C ASP A 67 -7.93 -15.32 -2.64
N GLU A 68 -7.52 -14.43 -3.54
CA GLU A 68 -7.40 -12.99 -3.27
C GLU A 68 -8.56 -12.24 -3.94
N THR A 69 -9.21 -11.34 -3.21
CA THR A 69 -10.19 -10.40 -3.77
C THR A 69 -9.78 -8.98 -3.40
N HIS A 70 -9.80 -8.08 -4.37
CA HIS A 70 -9.42 -6.68 -4.19
C HIS A 70 -10.45 -5.77 -4.86
N ASP A 71 -11.20 -5.02 -4.05
CA ASP A 71 -12.18 -4.04 -4.51
C ASP A 71 -11.73 -2.62 -4.14
N VAL A 72 -11.82 -1.70 -5.10
CA VAL A 72 -11.44 -0.28 -4.91
C VAL A 72 -12.59 0.59 -5.38
N GLY A 73 -13.29 1.22 -4.44
CA GLY A 73 -14.51 2.00 -4.74
C GLY A 73 -14.30 3.32 -5.49
N ASN A 74 -13.06 3.75 -5.74
CA ASN A 74 -12.76 4.96 -6.52
C ASN A 74 -11.55 4.75 -7.44
N ASN A 75 -10.36 5.24 -7.07
CA ASN A 75 -9.17 5.18 -7.92
C ASN A 75 -8.10 4.24 -7.36
N ARG A 76 -7.51 3.42 -8.22
CA ARG A 76 -6.29 2.63 -7.94
C ARG A 76 -5.14 3.19 -8.77
N SER A 77 -3.99 3.42 -8.13
CA SER A 77 -2.74 3.81 -8.79
C SER A 77 -1.63 2.87 -8.36
N VAL A 78 -0.80 2.43 -9.31
CA VAL A 78 0.34 1.53 -9.07
C VAL A 78 1.55 2.11 -9.79
N THR A 79 2.64 2.32 -9.04
CA THR A 79 3.92 2.78 -9.59
C THR A 79 4.98 1.74 -9.30
N VAL A 80 5.59 1.20 -10.35
CA VAL A 80 6.71 0.24 -10.26
C VAL A 80 7.94 0.89 -10.87
N GLY A 81 8.98 1.13 -10.06
CA GLY A 81 10.23 1.75 -10.53
C GLY A 81 11.14 0.81 -11.32
N GLY A 82 10.90 -0.51 -11.22
CA GLY A 82 11.63 -1.55 -11.93
C GLY A 82 10.73 -2.36 -12.85
N LYS A 83 10.88 -3.68 -12.83
CA LYS A 83 10.09 -4.61 -13.64
C LYS A 83 8.80 -5.01 -12.91
N ASN A 84 7.65 -4.89 -13.58
CA ASN A 84 6.43 -5.61 -13.19
C ASN A 84 6.36 -6.94 -13.96
N THR A 85 5.98 -8.04 -13.31
CA THR A 85 5.77 -9.34 -13.95
C THR A 85 4.52 -9.99 -13.35
N GLU A 86 3.55 -10.30 -14.19
CA GLU A 86 2.34 -11.03 -13.81
C GLU A 86 2.31 -12.34 -14.59
N ILE A 87 2.15 -13.47 -13.89
CA ILE A 87 2.06 -14.80 -14.48
C ILE A 87 0.72 -15.39 -14.08
N ILE A 88 -0.17 -15.51 -15.06
CA ILE A 88 -1.51 -16.08 -14.89
C ILE A 88 -1.53 -17.41 -15.65
N GLN A 89 -1.80 -18.51 -14.96
CA GLN A 89 -1.68 -19.86 -15.54
C GLN A 89 -2.84 -20.23 -16.46
N ASN A 90 -4.02 -19.67 -16.20
CA ASN A 90 -5.24 -19.90 -16.97
C ASN A 90 -5.72 -18.56 -17.55
N ASP A 91 -6.96 -18.17 -17.29
CA ASP A 91 -7.58 -17.03 -17.93
C ASP A 91 -7.29 -15.71 -17.20
N ALA A 92 -7.03 -14.67 -17.98
CA ALA A 92 -6.97 -13.29 -17.53
C ALA A 92 -8.08 -12.48 -18.23
N LEU A 93 -8.93 -11.81 -17.46
CA LEU A 93 -9.97 -10.94 -17.99
C LEU A 93 -9.76 -9.52 -17.47
N LEU A 94 -9.47 -8.59 -18.39
CA LEU A 94 -9.52 -7.17 -18.13
C LEU A 94 -10.74 -6.57 -18.86
N LYS A 95 -11.69 -6.05 -18.09
CA LYS A 95 -12.89 -5.40 -18.62
C LYS A 95 -12.88 -3.91 -18.26
N VAL A 96 -12.90 -3.05 -19.27
CA VAL A 96 -13.12 -1.61 -19.11
C VAL A 96 -14.54 -1.32 -19.58
N GLU A 97 -15.45 -1.00 -18.64
CA GLU A 97 -16.86 -0.79 -18.98
C GLU A 97 -17.13 0.55 -19.66
N GLN A 98 -16.36 1.59 -19.29
CA GLN A 98 -16.48 2.94 -19.81
C GLN A 98 -15.10 3.58 -19.94
N GLY A 99 -14.93 4.47 -20.92
CA GLY A 99 -13.67 5.17 -21.15
C GLY A 99 -12.74 4.41 -22.10
N SER A 100 -11.43 4.43 -21.81
CA SER A 100 -10.40 3.83 -22.65
C SER A 100 -9.42 2.99 -21.84
N LEU A 101 -8.81 2.02 -22.52
CA LEU A 101 -7.60 1.37 -22.06
C LEU A 101 -6.43 1.92 -22.89
N THR A 102 -5.51 2.62 -22.22
CA THR A 102 -4.29 3.14 -22.85
C THR A 102 -3.08 2.36 -22.35
N ILE A 103 -2.33 1.78 -23.27
CA ILE A 103 -1.04 1.15 -22.99
C ILE A 103 0.03 1.97 -23.70
N THR A 104 0.93 2.58 -22.94
CA THR A 104 2.01 3.40 -23.48
C THR A 104 3.35 2.71 -23.26
N VAL A 105 4.16 2.64 -24.31
CA VAL A 105 5.56 2.20 -24.26
C VAL A 105 6.40 3.36 -24.79
N ASP A 106 7.26 3.94 -23.94
CA ASP A 106 7.97 5.20 -24.19
C ASP A 106 7.02 6.38 -24.54
N LYS A 107 7.28 7.11 -25.64
CA LYS A 107 6.44 8.20 -26.16
C LYS A 107 5.38 7.71 -27.16
N GLN A 108 5.16 6.40 -27.26
CA GLN A 108 4.20 5.80 -28.17
C GLN A 108 3.08 5.15 -27.38
N SER A 109 1.84 5.49 -27.73
CA SER A 109 0.64 4.93 -27.10
C SER A 109 -0.05 3.99 -28.08
N ILE A 110 -0.49 2.85 -27.56
CA ILE A 110 -1.57 2.07 -28.15
C ILE A 110 -2.82 2.46 -27.36
N ASP A 111 -3.68 3.25 -27.99
CA ASP A 111 -5.00 3.55 -27.46
C ASP A 111 -5.99 2.55 -28.04
N ILE A 112 -6.58 1.72 -27.16
CA ILE A 112 -7.67 0.82 -27.54
C ILE A 112 -8.96 1.50 -27.08
N THR A 113 -9.64 2.14 -28.02
CA THR A 113 -10.99 2.68 -27.79
C THR A 113 -12.00 1.64 -28.23
N ALA A 114 -12.94 1.30 -27.34
CA ALA A 114 -14.07 0.45 -27.71
C ALA A 114 -14.90 1.17 -28.79
N MET A 115 -15.08 0.56 -29.96
CA MET A 115 -16.12 0.99 -30.89
C MET A 115 -17.46 0.49 -30.35
N THR A 116 -18.24 1.38 -29.76
CA THR A 116 -19.64 1.11 -29.47
C THR A 116 -20.40 1.10 -30.79
N GLY A 117 -20.85 -0.07 -31.22
CA GLY A 117 -21.89 -0.21 -32.26
C GLY A 117 -23.25 0.23 -31.78
#